data_AF-A0A0G1ISX2-F1
#
_entry.id   AF-A0A0G1ISX2-F1
#
_cell.length_a   1.000
_cell.length_b   1.000
_cell.length_c   1.000
_cell.angle_alpha   90.00
_cell.angle_beta   90.00
_cell.angle_gamma   90.00
#
_symmetry.space_group_name_H-M   'P 1'
#
loop_
_entity.id
_entity.type
_entity.pdbx_description
1 polymer ?
#
loop_
_entity_poly.entity_id
_entity_poly.type
_entity_poly.pdbx_seq_one_letter_code
_entity_poly.pdbx_strand_id
1 'polypeptide(L)'
;MLSFFVTLCHEIFHAKSYTAVGFSSEDKTLIIKQIGVQFETHNEQYFLGMNEAITEKLTEMAMDYLYEHSDDAEIANLFGSLIQESKNKREDDEFLNKKTPFLFKSNALVFDKDHRNDPVSQELRRPHYVLPGPEHAGSIRYVGYTFERFIMEKLIEKICDKTGKEKGEVNKIFVSVYFDGKIGKLKKIIDESFGTGTFKEIGLAYSGLRSDEGNFFIKTKRLENIVSNL
;
A
#
# COMPACT_ATOMS: atom_id res chain seq x y z
N MET A 1 9.36 7.88 -16.88
CA MET A 1 7.93 7.93 -17.26
C MET A 1 7.16 6.89 -16.45
N LEU A 2 7.53 5.62 -16.52
CA LEU A 2 6.93 4.53 -15.72
C LEU A 2 6.82 4.81 -14.22
N SER A 3 7.88 5.31 -13.58
CA SER A 3 7.87 5.66 -12.15
C SER A 3 6.81 6.70 -11.77
N PHE A 4 6.58 7.68 -12.64
CA PHE A 4 5.53 8.68 -12.45
C PHE A 4 4.14 8.04 -12.52
N PHE A 5 3.92 7.06 -13.41
CA PHE A 5 2.62 6.39 -13.52
C PHE A 5 2.31 5.45 -12.37
N VAL A 6 3.30 4.68 -11.92
CA VAL A 6 3.16 3.86 -10.72
C VAL A 6 2.76 4.77 -9.55
N THR A 7 3.43 5.91 -9.39
CA THR A 7 3.09 6.90 -8.36
C THR A 7 1.68 7.47 -8.58
N LEU A 8 1.32 7.86 -9.81
CA LEU A 8 0.00 8.40 -10.11
C LEU A 8 -1.12 7.39 -9.80
N CYS A 9 -0.96 6.13 -10.22
CA CYS A 9 -1.90 5.05 -9.95
C CYS A 9 -2.06 4.80 -8.44
N HIS A 10 -0.93 4.73 -7.72
CA HIS A 10 -0.91 4.62 -6.25
C HIS A 10 -1.75 5.71 -5.60
N GLU A 11 -1.58 6.94 -6.04
CA GLU A 11 -2.23 8.10 -5.46
C GLU A 11 -3.69 8.24 -5.89
N ILE A 12 -4.06 7.75 -7.08
CA ILE A 12 -5.46 7.60 -7.50
C ILE A 12 -6.19 6.60 -6.60
N PHE A 13 -5.55 5.49 -6.24
CA PHE A 13 -6.14 4.52 -5.33
C PHE A 13 -6.31 5.07 -3.92
N HIS A 14 -5.36 5.88 -3.43
CA HIS A 14 -5.56 6.68 -2.22
C HIS A 14 -6.74 7.62 -2.35
N ALA A 15 -6.81 8.43 -3.39
CA ALA A 15 -7.91 9.36 -3.60
C ALA A 15 -9.26 8.64 -3.65
N LYS A 16 -9.32 7.45 -4.26
CA LYS A 16 -10.55 6.65 -4.39
C LYS A 16 -11.04 6.09 -3.05
N SER A 17 -10.19 5.94 -2.04
CA SER A 17 -10.60 5.48 -0.71
C SER A 17 -11.16 6.58 0.20
N TYR A 18 -11.11 7.85 -0.22
CA TYR A 18 -11.78 8.97 0.47
C TYR A 18 -13.28 9.03 0.14
N THR A 19 -14.04 8.08 0.68
CA THR A 19 -15.49 7.96 0.43
C THR A 19 -16.36 8.25 1.65
N ALA A 20 -15.77 8.46 2.83
CA ALA A 20 -16.50 8.80 4.05
C ALA A 20 -16.53 10.31 4.29
N VAL A 21 -17.67 10.78 4.78
CA VAL A 21 -17.83 12.13 5.32
C VAL A 21 -17.99 12.02 6.83
N GLY A 22 -17.15 12.72 7.57
CA GLY A 22 -17.23 12.87 9.02
C GLY A 22 -17.49 14.33 9.42
N PHE A 23 -17.92 14.52 10.66
CA PHE A 23 -17.99 15.84 11.29
C PHE A 23 -16.94 15.91 12.40
N SER A 24 -16.11 16.95 12.38
CA SER A 24 -15.21 17.28 13.50
C SER A 24 -16.04 17.97 14.58
N SER A 25 -16.06 17.39 15.79
CA SER A 25 -16.73 18.02 16.95
C SER A 25 -15.95 19.22 17.48
N GLU A 26 -14.63 19.23 17.32
CA GLU A 26 -13.77 20.35 17.76
C GLU A 26 -13.97 21.57 16.86
N ASP A 27 -13.88 21.38 15.55
CA ASP A 27 -13.90 22.50 14.60
C ASP A 27 -15.28 22.79 14.01
N LYS A 28 -16.26 21.93 14.28
CA LYS A 28 -17.60 21.95 13.66
C LYS A 28 -17.56 21.95 12.13
N THR A 29 -16.54 21.31 11.55
CA THR A 29 -16.32 21.22 10.10
C THR A 29 -16.63 19.84 9.56
N LEU A 30 -16.99 19.79 8.28
CA LEU A 30 -17.12 18.56 7.51
C LEU A 30 -15.72 18.14 7.04
N ILE A 31 -15.33 16.92 7.40
CA ILE A 31 -14.04 16.32 7.04
C ILE A 31 -14.28 15.12 6.13
N ILE A 32 -13.57 15.06 5.01
CA ILE A 32 -13.55 13.86 4.18
C ILE A 32 -12.54 12.91 4.83
N LYS A 33 -13.00 11.72 5.20
CA LYS A 33 -12.16 10.69 5.81
C LYS A 33 -11.81 9.63 4.79
N GLN A 34 -10.56 9.20 4.83
CA GLN A 34 -10.13 7.99 4.18
C GLN A 34 -10.83 6.81 4.85
N ILE A 35 -11.48 5.96 4.06
CA ILE A 35 -11.91 4.63 4.48
C ILE A 35 -10.75 3.68 4.23
N GLY A 36 -10.53 2.70 5.11
CA GLY A 36 -9.46 1.74 4.91
C GLY A 36 -9.48 0.60 5.90
N VAL A 37 -8.43 -0.21 5.84
CA VAL A 37 -8.18 -1.29 6.81
C VAL A 37 -7.58 -0.75 8.10
N GLN A 38 -6.84 0.37 8.01
CA GLN A 38 -6.34 1.07 9.17
C GLN A 38 -7.47 1.81 9.90
N PHE A 39 -7.54 1.66 11.23
CA PHE A 39 -8.46 2.41 12.06
C PHE A 39 -7.85 2.74 13.42
N GLU A 40 -8.41 3.77 14.06
CA GLU A 40 -7.96 4.27 15.34
C GLU A 40 -9.13 4.29 16.34
N THR A 41 -8.82 3.86 17.55
CA THR A 41 -9.66 4.01 18.74
C THR A 41 -9.03 5.04 19.67
N HIS A 42 -9.68 5.39 20.78
CA HIS A 42 -9.17 6.41 21.69
C HIS A 42 -7.72 6.16 22.17
N ASN A 43 -7.32 4.90 22.33
CA ASN A 43 -6.02 4.53 22.92
C ASN A 43 -5.13 3.68 22.00
N GLU A 44 -5.65 3.23 20.87
CA GLU A 44 -5.00 2.20 20.06
C GLU A 44 -5.24 2.46 18.58
N GLN A 45 -4.16 2.34 17.80
CA GLN A 45 -4.22 2.28 16.35
C GLN A 45 -4.15 0.82 15.90
N TYR A 46 -4.76 0.48 14.77
CA TYR A 46 -4.77 -0.87 14.21
C TYR A 46 -4.38 -0.87 12.74
N PHE A 47 -3.59 -1.87 12.32
CA PHE A 47 -3.20 -2.09 10.92
C PHE A 47 -2.51 -0.87 10.29
N LEU A 48 -1.72 -0.15 11.07
CA LEU A 48 -0.98 1.01 10.60
C LEU A 48 -0.11 0.66 9.39
N GLY A 49 -0.26 1.41 8.30
CA GLY A 49 0.47 1.19 7.04
C GLY A 49 -0.11 0.09 6.13
N MET A 50 -1.13 -0.65 6.57
CA MET A 50 -1.80 -1.65 5.73
C MET A 50 -2.49 -1.02 4.50
N ASN A 51 -3.02 0.19 4.63
CA ASN A 51 -3.62 0.91 3.51
C ASN A 51 -2.61 1.14 2.37
N GLU A 52 -1.35 1.42 2.71
CA GLU A 52 -0.28 1.61 1.73
C GLU A 52 0.09 0.29 1.06
N ALA A 53 0.22 -0.79 1.83
CA ALA A 53 0.46 -2.13 1.30
C ALA A 53 -0.61 -2.56 0.29
N ILE A 54 -1.89 -2.30 0.60
CA ILE A 54 -3.01 -2.60 -0.30
C ILE A 54 -2.95 -1.71 -1.55
N THR A 55 -2.64 -0.42 -1.37
CA THR A 55 -2.55 0.55 -2.47
C THR A 55 -1.43 0.21 -3.45
N GLU A 56 -0.27 -0.20 -2.94
CA GLU A 56 0.82 -0.72 -3.78
C GLU A 56 0.39 -1.98 -4.52
N LYS A 57 -0.31 -2.89 -3.84
CA LYS A 57 -0.77 -4.13 -4.49
C LYS A 57 -1.77 -3.86 -5.61
N LEU A 58 -2.68 -2.93 -5.40
CA LEU A 58 -3.61 -2.47 -6.42
C LEU A 58 -2.89 -1.81 -7.59
N THR A 59 -1.83 -1.04 -7.31
CA THR A 59 -0.98 -0.43 -8.32
C THR A 59 -0.27 -1.48 -9.15
N GLU A 60 0.34 -2.48 -8.53
CA GLU A 60 0.95 -3.63 -9.21
C GLU A 60 -0.05 -4.31 -10.14
N MET A 61 -1.24 -4.68 -9.62
CA MET A 61 -2.29 -5.33 -10.41
C MET A 61 -2.79 -4.46 -11.58
N ALA A 62 -2.90 -3.15 -11.39
CA ALA A 62 -3.31 -2.23 -12.45
C ALA A 62 -2.23 -2.11 -13.54
N MET A 63 -0.96 -2.04 -13.15
CA MET A 63 0.14 -2.01 -14.10
C MET A 63 0.23 -3.31 -14.89
N ASP A 64 0.13 -4.46 -14.23
CA ASP A 64 0.12 -5.76 -14.90
C ASP A 64 -1.03 -5.87 -15.91
N TYR A 65 -2.25 -5.45 -15.51
CA TYR A 65 -3.40 -5.41 -16.40
C TYR A 65 -3.16 -4.52 -17.62
N LEU A 66 -2.63 -3.31 -17.42
CA LEU A 66 -2.30 -2.39 -18.52
C LEU A 66 -1.30 -3.01 -19.50
N TYR A 67 -0.24 -3.65 -18.99
CA TYR A 67 0.76 -4.30 -19.82
C TYR A 67 0.25 -5.53 -20.58
N GLU A 68 -0.69 -6.27 -19.99
CA GLU A 68 -1.31 -7.42 -20.66
C GLU A 68 -2.30 -7.03 -21.77
N HIS A 69 -2.90 -5.84 -21.68
CA HIS A 69 -4.03 -5.43 -22.52
C HIS A 69 -3.77 -4.20 -23.39
N SER A 70 -2.58 -3.63 -23.35
CA SER A 70 -2.23 -2.45 -24.14
C SER A 70 -0.78 -2.56 -24.63
N ASP A 71 -0.53 -2.06 -25.83
CA ASP A 71 0.85 -1.93 -26.30
C ASP A 71 1.54 -0.70 -25.69
N ASP A 72 2.87 -0.66 -25.78
CA ASP A 72 3.66 0.44 -25.21
C ASP A 72 3.25 1.82 -25.76
N ALA A 73 2.75 1.89 -27.00
CA ALA A 73 2.33 3.13 -27.63
C ALA A 73 0.97 3.60 -27.12
N GLU A 74 0.00 2.71 -26.93
CA GLU A 74 -1.29 2.99 -26.31
C GLU A 74 -1.14 3.47 -24.88
N ILE A 75 -0.30 2.78 -24.10
CA ILE A 75 0.05 3.16 -22.73
C ILE A 75 0.69 4.56 -22.75
N ALA A 76 1.69 4.79 -23.61
CA ALA A 76 2.34 6.10 -23.74
C ALA A 76 1.38 7.22 -24.17
N ASN A 77 0.40 6.92 -25.03
CA ASN A 77 -0.59 7.88 -25.51
C ASN A 77 -1.64 8.24 -24.44
N LEU A 78 -2.23 7.23 -23.78
CA LEU A 78 -3.14 7.41 -22.65
C LEU A 78 -2.50 8.30 -21.58
N PHE A 79 -1.22 8.09 -21.34
CA PHE A 79 -0.50 8.84 -20.35
C PHE A 79 -0.02 10.22 -20.81
N GLY A 80 0.37 10.34 -22.08
CA GLY A 80 0.72 11.62 -22.69
C GLY A 80 -0.44 12.61 -22.61
N SER A 81 -1.67 12.15 -22.82
CA SER A 81 -2.88 12.98 -22.72
C SER A 81 -3.13 13.43 -21.28
N LEU A 82 -3.03 12.54 -20.28
CA LEU A 82 -3.18 12.89 -18.86
C LEU A 82 -2.17 13.96 -18.41
N ILE A 83 -0.90 13.84 -18.82
CA ILE A 83 0.12 14.84 -18.53
C ILE A 83 -0.22 16.18 -19.20
N GLN A 84 -0.67 16.16 -20.46
CA GLN A 84 -1.01 17.37 -21.18
C GLN A 84 -2.24 18.07 -20.58
N GLU A 85 -3.26 17.33 -20.18
CA GLU A 85 -4.42 17.86 -19.45
C GLU A 85 -4.03 18.48 -18.12
N SER A 86 -3.12 17.84 -17.35
CA SER A 86 -2.62 18.40 -16.09
C SER A 86 -1.85 19.71 -16.30
N LYS A 87 -1.06 19.82 -17.38
CA LYS A 87 -0.31 21.03 -17.73
C LYS A 87 -1.23 22.18 -18.13
N ASN A 88 -2.32 21.88 -18.83
CA ASN A 88 -3.32 22.87 -19.23
C ASN A 88 -4.13 23.42 -18.04
N LYS A 89 -4.10 22.74 -16.88
CA LYS A 89 -4.74 23.19 -15.63
C LYS A 89 -3.79 23.93 -14.67
N ARG A 90 -2.53 24.19 -15.05
CA ARG A 90 -1.53 24.88 -14.22
C ARG A 90 -1.81 26.36 -13.93
N GLU A 91 -2.93 26.92 -14.39
CA GLU A 91 -3.38 28.22 -13.87
C GLU A 91 -3.93 28.12 -12.42
N ASP A 92 -4.17 26.89 -11.91
CA ASP A 92 -4.58 26.61 -10.51
C ASP A 92 -3.43 26.00 -9.65
N ASP A 93 -2.17 26.31 -9.95
CA ASP A 93 -0.97 25.76 -9.27
C ASP A 93 -0.91 26.06 -7.76
N GLU A 94 -1.68 27.03 -7.24
CA GLU A 94 -1.79 27.26 -5.80
C GLU A 94 -2.62 26.17 -5.10
N PHE A 95 -3.60 25.56 -5.79
CA PHE A 95 -4.50 24.56 -5.20
C PHE A 95 -3.78 23.21 -4.99
N LEU A 96 -3.04 22.73 -5.99
CA LEU A 96 -2.29 21.46 -5.92
C LEU A 96 -1.11 21.56 -4.95
N ASN A 97 -0.35 22.65 -4.97
CA ASN A 97 0.79 22.81 -4.04
C ASN A 97 0.37 22.93 -2.56
N LYS A 98 -0.86 23.39 -2.28
CA LYS A 98 -1.38 23.59 -0.92
C LYS A 98 -2.09 22.36 -0.36
N LYS A 99 -2.66 21.50 -1.21
CA LYS A 99 -3.47 20.32 -0.81
C LYS A 99 -2.81 18.97 -1.07
N THR A 100 -1.84 18.86 -1.99
CA THR A 100 -1.10 17.62 -2.24
C THR A 100 0.43 17.74 -2.04
N PRO A 101 0.92 18.33 -0.93
CA PRO A 101 2.35 18.40 -0.68
C PRO A 101 3.00 17.01 -0.54
N PHE A 102 2.24 15.96 -0.23
CA PHE A 102 2.74 14.58 -0.12
C PHE A 102 3.15 13.97 -1.48
N LEU A 103 2.48 14.34 -2.58
CA LEU A 103 2.81 13.89 -3.95
C LEU A 103 4.21 14.33 -4.39
N PHE A 104 4.71 15.44 -3.83
CA PHE A 104 5.96 16.09 -4.27
C PHE A 104 7.01 16.21 -3.15
N LYS A 105 6.67 15.91 -1.89
CA LYS A 105 7.63 15.79 -0.77
C LYS A 105 8.07 14.36 -0.48
N SER A 106 7.54 13.35 -1.18
CA SER A 106 8.02 11.99 -0.98
C SER A 106 9.47 11.88 -1.46
N ASN A 107 10.40 11.82 -0.51
CA ASN A 107 11.79 11.39 -0.73
C ASN A 107 11.87 9.90 -1.14
N ALA A 108 10.85 9.35 -1.82
CA ALA A 108 10.72 7.94 -2.17
C ALA A 108 11.65 7.52 -3.34
N LEU A 109 12.37 8.47 -3.93
CA LEU A 109 13.45 8.21 -4.88
C LEU A 109 14.80 8.34 -4.16
N VAL A 110 15.11 7.36 -3.31
CA VAL A 110 16.50 7.14 -2.90
C VAL A 110 17.16 6.25 -3.96
N PHE A 111 18.06 6.82 -4.74
CA PHE A 111 19.06 6.04 -5.48
C PHE A 111 20.07 5.50 -4.47
N ASP A 112 19.69 4.43 -3.77
CA ASP A 112 20.54 3.87 -2.74
C ASP A 112 21.67 3.03 -3.37
N LYS A 113 22.90 3.53 -3.26
CA LYS A 113 24.11 2.82 -3.69
C LYS A 113 24.73 1.94 -2.59
N ASP A 114 24.26 2.02 -1.34
CA ASP A 114 24.99 1.57 -0.16
C ASP A 114 24.28 0.53 0.73
N HIS A 115 23.00 0.21 0.53
CA HIS A 115 22.34 -0.90 1.24
C HIS A 115 22.61 -2.32 0.68
N ARG A 116 23.85 -2.61 0.29
CA ARG A 116 24.23 -3.93 -0.27
C ARG A 116 24.30 -5.07 0.77
N ASN A 117 24.38 -4.76 2.06
CA ASN A 117 24.75 -5.74 3.10
C ASN A 117 23.70 -6.02 4.20
N ASP A 118 22.45 -5.55 4.08
CA ASP A 118 21.39 -5.90 5.05
C ASP A 118 20.66 -7.22 4.64
N PRO A 119 20.68 -8.27 5.47
CA PRO A 119 20.05 -9.57 5.16
C PRO A 119 18.53 -9.50 4.97
N VAL A 120 17.83 -8.64 5.72
CA VAL A 120 16.37 -8.46 5.57
C VAL A 120 16.05 -7.76 4.25
N SER A 121 16.85 -6.75 3.90
CA SER A 121 16.84 -6.14 2.56
C SER A 121 17.29 -7.06 1.43
N GLN A 122 17.84 -8.25 1.70
CA GLN A 122 18.17 -9.27 0.68
C GLN A 122 17.05 -10.29 0.51
N GLU A 123 16.35 -10.71 1.58
CA GLU A 123 15.17 -11.58 1.50
C GLU A 123 13.92 -10.85 0.95
N LEU A 124 13.76 -9.56 1.24
CA LEU A 124 12.68 -8.71 0.69
C LEU A 124 12.87 -8.34 -0.79
N ARG A 125 13.94 -8.82 -1.46
CA ARG A 125 14.18 -8.59 -2.89
C ARG A 125 13.52 -9.66 -3.75
N ARG A 126 12.26 -9.44 -4.15
CA ARG A 126 11.65 -10.03 -5.36
C ARG A 126 10.51 -9.16 -5.93
N PRO A 127 10.25 -9.24 -7.25
CA PRO A 127 11.16 -8.95 -8.34
C PRO A 127 11.20 -7.44 -8.61
N HIS A 128 12.34 -7.00 -9.09
CA HIS A 128 12.45 -5.76 -9.84
C HIS A 128 11.47 -5.83 -11.02
N TYR A 129 10.85 -4.71 -11.41
CA TYR A 129 10.45 -4.58 -12.81
C TYR A 129 11.76 -4.57 -13.63
N VAL A 130 12.28 -5.76 -13.97
CA VAL A 130 13.27 -5.92 -15.03
C VAL A 130 12.46 -6.03 -16.30
N LEU A 131 12.32 -4.91 -17.01
CA LEU A 131 11.74 -4.93 -18.34
C LEU A 131 12.61 -5.81 -19.23
N PRO A 132 12.03 -6.73 -20.02
CA PRO A 132 12.78 -7.43 -21.05
C PRO A 132 13.20 -6.43 -22.13
N GLY A 133 14.48 -6.04 -22.11
CA GLY A 133 15.07 -5.15 -23.11
C GLY A 133 16.56 -4.95 -22.85
N PRO A 134 17.45 -5.29 -23.80
CA PRO A 134 18.91 -5.25 -23.59
C PRO A 134 19.48 -3.83 -23.37
N GLU A 135 18.71 -2.77 -23.62
CA GLU A 135 19.18 -1.38 -23.52
C GLU A 135 18.90 -0.68 -22.16
N HIS A 136 18.10 -1.25 -21.25
CA HIS A 136 17.60 -0.53 -20.06
C HIS A 136 18.06 -1.14 -18.74
N ALA A 137 19.38 -1.24 -18.56
CA ALA A 137 20.04 -1.70 -17.32
C ALA A 137 19.93 -0.70 -16.14
N GLY A 138 18.74 -0.17 -15.89
CA GLY A 138 18.40 0.63 -14.73
C GLY A 138 17.13 0.09 -14.09
N SER A 139 17.25 -0.80 -13.10
CA SER A 139 16.09 -1.25 -12.33
C SER A 139 15.49 -0.06 -11.57
N ILE A 140 14.24 0.30 -11.86
CA ILE A 140 13.49 1.25 -11.03
C ILE A 140 13.18 0.53 -9.72
N ARG A 141 13.75 1.01 -8.60
CA ARG A 141 13.38 0.53 -7.27
C ARG A 141 12.24 1.39 -6.75
N TYR A 142 11.06 0.80 -6.61
CA TYR A 142 10.00 1.40 -5.82
C TYR A 142 10.36 1.17 -4.35
N VAL A 143 10.79 2.23 -3.66
CA VAL A 143 11.11 2.20 -2.22
C VAL A 143 9.88 2.72 -1.48
N GLY A 144 8.77 1.99 -1.60
CA GLY A 144 7.57 2.21 -0.81
C GLY A 144 7.25 0.93 -0.05
N TYR A 145 6.96 1.06 1.25
CA TYR A 145 6.28 0.10 2.15
C TYR A 145 6.56 -1.40 1.95
N THR A 146 7.80 -1.75 1.65
CA THR A 146 8.22 -3.13 1.34
C THR A 146 7.90 -4.09 2.49
N PHE A 147 7.97 -3.59 3.72
CA PHE A 147 7.69 -4.37 4.91
C PHE A 147 6.19 -4.59 5.11
N GLU A 148 5.37 -3.53 5.09
CA GLU A 148 3.92 -3.64 5.25
C GLU A 148 3.33 -4.55 4.15
N ARG A 149 3.84 -4.43 2.92
CA ARG A 149 3.48 -5.33 1.82
C ARG A 149 3.90 -6.77 2.09
N PHE A 150 5.14 -6.99 2.54
CA PHE A 150 5.62 -8.33 2.87
C PHE A 150 4.75 -9.00 3.94
N ILE A 151 4.44 -8.29 5.02
CA ILE A 151 3.59 -8.86 6.06
C ILE A 151 2.16 -9.09 5.56
N MET A 152 1.60 -8.18 4.76
CA MET A 152 0.28 -8.39 4.16
C MET A 152 0.27 -9.66 3.30
N GLU A 153 1.26 -9.83 2.43
CA GLU A 153 1.41 -11.00 1.58
C GLU A 153 1.60 -12.28 2.41
N LYS A 154 2.41 -12.26 3.47
CA LYS A 154 2.57 -13.39 4.40
C LYS A 154 1.28 -13.74 5.13
N LEU A 155 0.53 -12.73 5.56
CA LEU A 155 -0.77 -12.93 6.18
C LEU A 155 -1.77 -13.55 5.19
N ILE A 156 -1.79 -13.08 3.94
CA ILE A 156 -2.61 -13.67 2.87
C ILE A 156 -2.22 -15.13 2.64
N GLU A 157 -0.93 -15.43 2.47
CA GLU A 157 -0.42 -16.81 2.30
C GLU A 157 -0.89 -17.72 3.43
N LYS A 158 -0.69 -17.29 4.68
CA LYS A 158 -1.11 -18.06 5.87
C LYS A 158 -2.62 -18.27 5.94
N ILE A 159 -3.42 -17.28 5.57
CA ILE A 159 -4.89 -17.44 5.49
C ILE A 159 -5.24 -18.47 4.41
N CYS A 160 -4.57 -18.45 3.25
CA CYS A 160 -4.78 -19.44 2.19
C CYS A 160 -4.46 -20.85 2.70
N ASP A 161 -3.33 -21.03 3.38
CA ASP A 161 -2.90 -22.32 3.92
C ASP A 161 -3.91 -22.90 4.92
N LYS A 162 -4.51 -22.06 5.77
CA LYS A 162 -5.46 -22.49 6.80
C LYS A 162 -6.86 -22.76 6.27
N THR A 163 -7.29 -21.98 5.28
CA THR A 163 -8.68 -22.01 4.78
C THR A 163 -8.85 -22.81 3.50
N GLY A 164 -7.76 -23.12 2.79
CA GLY A 164 -7.79 -23.70 1.45
C GLY A 164 -8.30 -22.74 0.37
N LYS A 165 -8.50 -21.46 0.70
CA LYS A 165 -8.97 -20.45 -0.26
C LYS A 165 -7.86 -20.04 -1.22
N GLU A 166 -8.24 -19.69 -2.44
CA GLU A 166 -7.30 -19.15 -3.40
C GLU A 166 -6.82 -17.74 -2.99
N LYS A 167 -5.55 -17.44 -3.31
CA LYS A 167 -4.93 -16.13 -3.03
C LYS A 167 -5.75 -14.95 -3.55
N GLY A 168 -6.34 -15.09 -4.74
CA GLY A 168 -7.19 -14.06 -5.34
C GLY A 168 -8.47 -13.80 -4.53
N GLU A 169 -9.06 -14.82 -3.91
CA GLU A 169 -10.24 -14.65 -3.05
C GLU A 169 -9.89 -13.91 -1.76
N VAL A 170 -8.78 -14.29 -1.12
CA VAL A 170 -8.32 -13.66 0.12
C VAL A 170 -7.94 -12.20 -0.16
N ASN A 171 -7.18 -11.94 -1.23
CA ASN A 171 -6.80 -10.58 -1.63
C ASN A 171 -8.03 -9.68 -1.89
N LYS A 172 -9.07 -10.21 -2.56
CA LYS A 172 -10.34 -9.48 -2.76
C LYS A 172 -10.98 -9.03 -1.44
N ILE A 173 -10.80 -9.77 -0.34
CA ILE A 173 -11.30 -9.35 0.98
C ILE A 173 -10.56 -8.11 1.46
N PHE A 174 -9.22 -8.12 1.43
CA PHE A 174 -8.38 -6.96 1.80
C PHE A 174 -8.73 -5.72 0.97
N VAL A 175 -8.78 -5.88 -0.36
CA VAL A 175 -9.15 -4.80 -1.29
C VAL A 175 -10.56 -4.28 -1.03
N SER A 176 -11.53 -5.18 -0.80
CA SER A 176 -12.91 -4.74 -0.53
C SER A 176 -13.01 -3.90 0.74
N VAL A 177 -12.32 -4.32 1.80
CA VAL A 177 -12.32 -3.62 3.08
C VAL A 177 -11.61 -2.28 2.98
N TYR A 178 -10.55 -2.19 2.17
CA TYR A 178 -9.89 -0.92 1.90
C TYR A 178 -10.84 0.12 1.29
N PHE A 179 -11.70 -0.27 0.35
CA PHE A 179 -12.63 0.67 -0.29
C PHE A 179 -13.95 0.88 0.46
N ASP A 180 -14.47 -0.13 1.15
CA ASP A 180 -15.79 -0.09 1.77
C ASP A 180 -15.78 0.07 3.30
N GLY A 181 -14.62 -0.11 3.94
CA GLY A 181 -14.43 0.03 5.39
C GLY A 181 -15.08 -1.07 6.22
N LYS A 182 -15.65 -2.11 5.59
CA LYS A 182 -16.39 -3.18 6.26
C LYS A 182 -15.43 -4.23 6.82
N ILE A 183 -14.71 -3.82 7.86
CA ILE A 183 -13.66 -4.59 8.53
C ILE A 183 -14.12 -5.97 9.03
N GLY A 184 -15.42 -6.16 9.24
CA GLY A 184 -16.01 -7.42 9.71
C GLY A 184 -15.65 -8.64 8.84
N LYS A 185 -15.52 -8.47 7.51
CA LYS A 185 -15.09 -9.58 6.63
C LYS A 185 -13.65 -9.98 6.89
N LEU A 186 -12.75 -9.00 7.03
CA LEU A 186 -11.34 -9.23 7.31
C LEU A 186 -11.14 -9.83 8.70
N LYS A 187 -11.84 -9.29 9.71
CA LYS A 187 -11.87 -9.86 11.05
C LYS A 187 -12.30 -11.32 11.04
N LYS A 188 -13.42 -11.61 10.37
CA LYS A 188 -13.99 -12.96 10.29
C LYS A 188 -12.98 -13.95 9.70
N ILE A 189 -12.40 -13.65 8.55
CA ILE A 189 -11.46 -14.59 7.91
C ILE A 189 -10.18 -14.80 8.73
N ILE A 190 -9.67 -13.75 9.40
CA ILE A 190 -8.48 -13.87 10.25
C ILE A 190 -8.79 -14.70 11.50
N ASP A 191 -9.89 -14.40 12.20
CA ASP A 191 -10.26 -15.12 13.42
C ASP A 191 -10.66 -16.59 13.13
N GLU A 192 -11.30 -16.87 11.99
CA GLU A 192 -11.61 -18.24 11.56
C GLU A 192 -10.34 -19.04 11.21
N SER A 193 -9.32 -18.38 10.66
CA SER A 193 -8.06 -19.03 10.27
C SER A 193 -7.15 -19.35 11.46
N PHE A 194 -7.15 -18.48 12.47
CA PHE A 194 -6.11 -18.45 13.50
C PHE A 194 -6.61 -18.44 14.94
N GLY A 195 -7.93 -18.41 15.16
CA GLY A 195 -8.53 -18.35 16.48
C GLY A 195 -9.14 -16.98 16.82
N THR A 196 -10.09 -16.99 17.75
CA THR A 196 -10.82 -15.77 18.15
C THR A 196 -9.88 -14.76 18.81
N GLY A 197 -9.88 -13.53 18.32
CA GLY A 197 -9.09 -12.43 18.89
C GLY A 197 -7.81 -12.13 18.12
N THR A 198 -7.37 -13.04 17.25
CA THR A 198 -6.15 -12.89 16.46
C THR A 198 -6.18 -11.66 15.56
N PHE A 199 -7.36 -11.27 15.04
CA PHE A 199 -7.50 -10.02 14.29
C PHE A 199 -7.03 -8.79 15.08
N LYS A 200 -7.41 -8.72 16.36
CA LYS A 200 -7.04 -7.61 17.25
C LYS A 200 -5.52 -7.61 17.49
N GLU A 201 -4.96 -8.78 17.77
CA GLU A 201 -3.53 -8.95 18.05
C GLU A 201 -2.65 -8.55 16.87
N ILE A 202 -2.98 -9.01 15.66
CA ILE A 202 -2.28 -8.63 14.43
C ILE A 202 -2.39 -7.12 14.21
N GLY A 203 -3.60 -6.55 14.33
CA GLY A 203 -3.82 -5.13 14.10
C GLY A 203 -3.01 -4.25 15.05
N LEU A 204 -2.94 -4.59 16.33
CA LEU A 204 -2.11 -3.88 17.32
C LEU A 204 -0.62 -4.03 17.02
N ALA A 205 -0.18 -5.24 16.66
CA ALA A 205 1.22 -5.50 16.33
C ALA A 205 1.69 -4.59 15.19
N TYR A 206 0.85 -4.39 14.16
CA TYR A 206 1.15 -3.51 13.03
C TYR A 206 1.38 -2.06 13.47
N SER A 207 0.59 -1.57 14.42
CA SER A 207 0.68 -0.19 14.91
C SER A 207 1.87 0.05 15.83
N GLY A 208 2.30 -0.99 16.55
CA GLY A 208 3.53 -0.96 17.33
C GLY A 208 4.78 -0.72 16.47
N LEU A 209 4.72 -0.98 15.15
CA LEU A 209 5.87 -0.79 14.24
C LEU A 209 6.29 0.68 14.09
N ARG A 210 5.37 1.65 14.15
CA ARG A 210 5.67 3.07 13.91
C ARG A 210 5.65 3.97 15.15
N SER A 211 5.13 3.50 16.28
CA SER A 211 4.81 4.35 17.44
C SER A 211 5.93 4.55 18.45
N ASP A 212 7.08 3.86 18.36
CA ASP A 212 8.23 4.11 19.27
C ASP A 212 9.56 4.17 18.51
N GLU A 213 10.49 4.98 19.04
CA GLU A 213 11.93 5.08 18.73
C GLU A 213 12.73 3.76 19.00
N GLY A 214 12.07 2.61 18.94
CA GLY A 214 12.68 1.29 19.09
C GLY A 214 13.23 0.75 17.76
N ASN A 215 14.22 -0.13 17.85
CA ASN A 215 14.84 -0.77 16.69
C ASN A 215 13.78 -1.48 15.82
N PHE A 216 13.51 -0.91 14.64
CA PHE A 216 12.57 -1.40 13.62
C PHE A 216 12.69 -2.92 13.42
N PHE A 217 13.93 -3.44 13.39
CA PHE A 217 14.24 -4.85 13.21
C PHE A 217 13.66 -5.80 14.29
N ILE A 218 13.58 -5.35 15.54
CA ILE A 218 13.01 -6.16 16.64
C ILE A 218 11.49 -6.26 16.46
N LYS A 219 10.87 -5.17 16.03
CA LYS A 219 9.42 -5.08 15.83
C LYS A 219 8.99 -5.88 14.61
N THR A 220 9.75 -5.83 13.51
CA THR A 220 9.52 -6.65 12.33
C THR A 220 9.62 -8.15 12.65
N LYS A 221 10.67 -8.57 13.36
CA LYS A 221 10.80 -9.98 13.81
C LYS A 221 9.66 -10.43 14.71
N ARG A 222 9.16 -9.58 15.60
CA ARG A 222 8.01 -9.93 16.45
C ARG A 222 6.77 -10.19 15.61
N LEU A 223 6.55 -9.37 14.59
CA LEU A 223 5.37 -9.48 13.73
C LEU A 223 5.48 -10.66 12.76
N GLU A 224 6.67 -10.88 12.20
CA GLU A 224 7.02 -12.09 11.47
C GLU A 224 6.84 -13.33 12.34
N ASN A 225 7.28 -13.31 13.60
CA ASN A 225 7.08 -14.43 14.53
C ASN A 225 5.60 -14.66 14.83
N ILE A 226 4.80 -13.60 15.01
CA ILE A 226 3.35 -13.75 15.17
C ILE A 226 2.81 -14.45 13.91
N VAL A 227 2.99 -13.87 12.73
CA VAL A 227 2.47 -14.43 11.47
C VAL A 227 3.03 -15.82 11.15
N SER A 228 4.26 -16.12 11.53
CA SER A 228 4.91 -17.41 11.27
C SER A 228 4.44 -18.51 12.21
N ASN A 229 4.13 -18.17 13.47
CA ASN A 229 3.64 -19.13 14.48
C ASN A 229 2.12 -19.33 14.45
N LEU A 230 1.39 -18.50 13.68
CA LEU A 230 -0.01 -18.72 13.31
C LEU A 230 -0.14 -19.81 12.23
#